data_AF-K9W5Y3-F1
#
_entry.id   AF-K9W5Y3-F1
#
_cell.length_a   1.000
_cell.length_b   1.000
_cell.length_c   1.000
_cell.angle_alpha   90.00
_cell.angle_beta   90.00
_cell.angle_gamma   90.00
#
_symmetry.space_group_name_H-M   'P 1'
#
loop_
_entity.id
_entity.type
_entity.pdbx_description
1 polymer ?
#
loop_
_entity_poly.entity_id
_entity_poly.type
_entity_poly.pdbx_seq_one_letter_code
_entity_poly.pdbx_strand_id
1 'polypeptide(L)'
;MAQFLFPDEKLKKISEDGYQLYQVAKQSCDAQDWYKAGDKYDATYTGLWGDVLFSGVQFGTPQFAQTGLDFMFFDLSQENNRIIFEKSLSAMREKVIVSCEFYLKALEINPNHFLANLQLATALTAALQVISGILYWSKALQLNQEAASRGLTADSMASFHRGVATQLVILALEGNQAKMLTAIKKVDSNLEFFEQMRIATDLLKSSPYIKSRIKDFGLK
;
A
#
# COMPACT_ATOMS: atom_id res chain seq x y z
N MET A 1 6.48 -24.04 3.77
CA MET A 1 5.89 -22.76 4.20
C MET A 1 6.22 -21.71 3.15
N ALA A 2 5.28 -20.83 2.78
CA ALA A 2 5.57 -19.74 1.85
C ALA A 2 6.62 -18.80 2.47
N GLN A 3 7.60 -18.37 1.68
CA GLN A 3 8.73 -17.55 2.12
C GLN A 3 8.48 -16.08 1.76
N PHE A 4 9.00 -15.17 2.59
CA PHE A 4 9.07 -13.74 2.28
C PHE A 4 9.93 -13.50 1.04
N LEU A 5 9.62 -12.44 0.29
CA LEU A 5 10.26 -12.13 -0.98
C LEU A 5 11.74 -11.79 -0.82
N PHE A 6 12.06 -10.95 0.16
CA PHE A 6 13.40 -10.39 0.31
C PHE A 6 14.20 -11.11 1.40
N PRO A 7 15.49 -11.41 1.16
CA PRO A 7 16.38 -11.95 2.17
C PRO A 7 16.71 -10.90 3.24
N ASP A 8 17.19 -11.36 4.40
CA ASP A 8 17.55 -10.53 5.56
C ASP A 8 18.50 -9.37 5.21
N GLU A 9 19.49 -9.59 4.33
CA GLU A 9 20.41 -8.52 3.86
C GLU A 9 19.67 -7.39 3.13
N LYS A 10 18.70 -7.74 2.28
CA LYS A 10 17.91 -6.76 1.52
C LYS A 10 16.94 -6.02 2.43
N LEU A 11 16.31 -6.71 3.38
CA LEU A 11 15.44 -6.09 4.39
C LEU A 11 16.20 -5.03 5.19
N LYS A 12 17.40 -5.38 5.68
CA LYS A 12 18.31 -4.44 6.38
C LYS A 12 18.63 -3.20 5.55
N LYS A 13 18.92 -3.38 4.25
CA LYS A 13 19.20 -2.26 3.33
C LYS A 13 17.99 -1.36 3.09
N ILE A 14 16.78 -1.90 3.10
CA ILE A 14 15.54 -1.12 2.90
C ILE A 14 15.23 -0.27 4.14
N SER A 15 15.40 -0.83 5.34
CA SER A 15 15.18 -0.12 6.61
C SER A 15 15.94 -0.84 7.74
N GLU A 16 16.98 -0.20 8.28
CA GLU A 16 17.74 -0.76 9.40
C GLU A 16 16.82 -0.91 10.63
N ASP A 17 16.08 0.14 10.99
CA ASP A 17 15.16 0.13 12.14
C ASP A 17 14.05 -0.93 11.98
N GLY A 18 13.47 -1.03 10.78
CA GLY A 18 12.47 -2.04 10.47
C GLY A 18 13.06 -3.46 10.56
N TYR A 19 14.31 -3.65 10.12
CA TYR A 19 14.99 -4.93 10.21
C TYR A 19 15.26 -5.35 11.66
N GLN A 20 15.66 -4.42 12.54
CA GLN A 20 15.84 -4.73 13.97
C GLN A 20 14.53 -5.21 14.61
N LEU A 21 13.40 -4.55 14.33
CA LEU A 21 12.09 -4.98 14.81
C LEU A 21 11.68 -6.33 14.21
N TYR A 22 11.99 -6.58 12.94
CA TYR A 22 11.75 -7.88 12.31
C TYR A 22 12.53 -9.00 12.98
N GLN A 23 13.80 -8.79 13.38
CA GLN A 23 14.56 -9.82 14.11
C GLN A 23 13.93 -10.16 15.47
N VAL A 24 13.39 -9.15 16.17
CA VAL A 24 12.60 -9.37 17.39
C VAL A 24 11.33 -10.17 17.07
N ALA A 25 10.60 -9.76 16.03
CA ALA A 25 9.35 -10.40 15.62
C ALA A 25 9.54 -11.88 15.25
N LYS A 26 10.65 -12.26 14.59
CA LYS A 26 11.02 -13.66 14.27
C LYS A 26 11.17 -14.55 15.49
N GLN A 27 11.64 -13.99 16.61
CA GLN A 27 11.86 -14.70 17.86
C GLN A 27 10.60 -14.69 18.74
N SER A 28 9.68 -13.77 18.47
CA SER A 28 8.39 -13.64 19.16
C SER A 28 7.29 -14.48 18.49
N CYS A 29 6.29 -14.88 19.28
CA CYS A 29 5.02 -15.38 18.77
C CYS A 29 3.92 -14.29 18.86
N ASP A 30 4.28 -13.01 18.85
CA ASP A 30 3.36 -11.88 19.06
C ASP A 30 3.04 -11.17 17.74
N ALA A 31 1.75 -11.04 17.44
CA ALA A 31 1.25 -10.29 16.29
C ALA A 31 1.68 -8.81 16.34
N GLN A 32 1.77 -8.22 17.52
CA GLN A 32 2.11 -6.81 17.71
C GLN A 32 3.55 -6.51 17.25
N ASP A 33 4.48 -7.44 17.42
CA ASP A 33 5.88 -7.25 17.00
C ASP A 33 6.02 -7.34 15.48
N TRP A 34 5.29 -8.27 14.84
CA TRP A 34 5.19 -8.33 13.37
C TRP A 34 4.54 -7.07 12.80
N TYR A 35 3.48 -6.56 13.44
CA TYR A 35 2.87 -5.30 13.04
C TYR A 35 3.86 -4.13 13.15
N LYS A 36 4.56 -3.96 14.27
CA LYS A 36 5.55 -2.89 14.46
C LYS A 36 6.67 -2.95 13.42
N ALA A 37 7.13 -4.16 13.09
CA ALA A 37 8.10 -4.34 12.02
C ALA A 37 7.53 -3.84 10.69
N GLY A 38 6.31 -4.27 10.33
CA GLY A 38 5.62 -3.85 9.10
C GLY A 38 5.45 -2.33 9.00
N ASP A 39 5.03 -1.69 10.09
CA ASP A 39 4.80 -0.25 10.21
C ASP A 39 6.06 0.57 9.92
N LYS A 40 7.25 0.05 10.23
CA LYS A 40 8.53 0.70 9.88
C LYS A 40 8.95 0.57 8.43
N TYR A 41 8.39 -0.38 7.69
CA TYR A 41 8.56 -0.47 6.25
C TYR A 41 7.48 0.29 5.50
N ASP A 42 6.31 0.50 6.10
CA ASP A 42 5.16 1.08 5.41
C ASP A 42 5.40 2.53 4.98
N ALA A 43 5.32 2.75 3.67
CA ALA A 43 5.47 4.07 3.04
C ALA A 43 4.13 4.65 2.55
N THR A 44 3.01 3.94 2.78
CA THR A 44 1.70 4.30 2.21
C THR A 44 1.07 5.50 2.90
N TYR A 45 1.43 5.77 4.15
CA TYR A 45 0.98 6.93 4.93
C TYR A 45 2.06 8.00 5.16
N THR A 46 3.34 7.70 4.92
CA THR A 46 4.42 8.61 5.32
C THR A 46 4.84 9.54 4.19
N GLY A 47 4.61 10.84 4.38
CA GLY A 47 5.13 11.90 3.53
C GLY A 47 4.51 11.95 2.13
N LEU A 48 5.17 12.67 1.22
CA LEU A 48 4.67 12.94 -0.14
C LEU A 48 4.65 11.71 -1.07
N TRP A 49 5.10 10.54 -0.60
CA TRP A 49 5.25 9.33 -1.42
C TRP A 49 4.00 8.45 -1.48
N GLY A 50 3.17 8.45 -0.43
CA GLY A 50 2.02 7.54 -0.32
C GLY A 50 1.06 7.65 -1.51
N ASP A 51 0.79 8.89 -1.95
CA ASP A 51 -0.10 9.18 -3.07
C ASP A 51 0.56 8.95 -4.44
N VAL A 52 1.89 8.80 -4.48
CA VAL A 52 2.68 8.70 -5.72
C VAL A 52 3.04 7.27 -6.09
N LEU A 53 3.02 6.34 -5.12
CA LEU A 53 3.44 4.94 -5.26
C LEU A 53 2.94 4.27 -6.56
N PHE A 54 1.64 4.41 -6.84
CA PHE A 54 0.97 3.82 -8.00
C PHE A 54 0.08 4.85 -8.69
N SER A 55 0.51 6.12 -8.74
CA SER A 55 -0.23 7.19 -9.42
C SER A 55 0.09 7.34 -10.91
N GLY A 56 1.17 6.72 -11.40
CA GLY A 56 1.66 6.91 -12.76
C GLY A 56 2.47 8.20 -12.97
N VAL A 57 2.60 9.05 -11.95
CA VAL A 57 3.34 10.30 -12.01
C VAL A 57 4.79 10.09 -12.46
N GLN A 58 5.18 10.82 -13.51
CA GLN A 58 6.53 10.81 -14.07
C GLN A 58 7.27 12.10 -13.70
N PHE A 59 8.57 12.00 -13.41
CA PHE A 59 9.39 13.15 -13.06
C PHE A 59 9.33 14.26 -14.14
N GLY A 60 9.28 15.52 -13.71
CA GLY A 60 9.27 16.68 -14.59
C GLY A 60 7.93 16.97 -15.30
N THR A 61 6.89 16.16 -15.06
CA THR A 61 5.53 16.44 -15.56
C THR A 61 4.79 17.47 -14.68
N PRO A 62 3.75 18.14 -15.20
CA PRO A 62 2.90 19.02 -14.38
C PRO A 62 2.29 18.29 -13.17
N GLN A 63 1.92 17.02 -13.33
CA GLN A 63 1.40 16.17 -12.25
C GLN A 63 2.45 15.93 -11.17
N PHE A 64 3.73 15.81 -11.54
CA PHE A 64 4.82 15.70 -10.58
C PHE A 64 4.97 16.95 -9.72
N ALA A 65 4.88 18.15 -10.30
CA ALA A 65 4.90 19.39 -9.52
C ALA A 65 3.73 19.46 -8.51
N GLN A 66 2.57 18.89 -8.84
CA GLN A 66 1.42 18.83 -7.92
C GLN A 66 1.66 17.91 -6.70
N THR A 67 2.64 17.02 -6.75
CA THR A 67 2.99 16.16 -5.60
C THR A 67 3.76 16.90 -4.51
N GLY A 68 4.35 18.06 -4.81
CA GLY A 68 5.28 18.76 -3.92
C GLY A 68 6.63 18.05 -3.74
N LEU A 69 6.88 16.94 -4.44
CA LEU A 69 8.16 16.23 -4.41
C LEU A 69 9.26 17.00 -5.13
N ASP A 70 8.92 17.91 -6.03
CA ASP A 70 9.85 18.81 -6.72
C ASP A 70 10.71 19.63 -5.73
N PHE A 71 10.14 20.04 -4.60
CA PHE A 71 10.87 20.69 -3.51
C PHE A 71 11.92 19.79 -2.82
N MET A 72 11.92 18.48 -3.04
CA MET A 72 12.97 17.58 -2.52
C MET A 72 14.18 17.49 -3.45
N PHE A 73 14.06 17.97 -4.68
CA PHE A 73 15.02 17.74 -5.76
C PHE A 73 15.63 19.04 -6.31
N PHE A 74 15.73 20.09 -5.50
CA PHE A 74 16.12 21.43 -5.97
C PHE A 74 17.62 21.59 -6.31
N ASP A 75 18.49 20.70 -5.85
CA ASP A 75 19.94 20.98 -5.74
C ASP A 75 20.84 20.21 -6.72
N LEU A 76 20.25 19.53 -7.72
CA LEU A 76 20.99 18.75 -8.72
C LEU A 76 20.52 19.03 -10.15
N SER A 77 21.25 18.49 -11.13
CA SER A 77 20.80 18.47 -12.52
C SER A 77 19.47 17.71 -12.67
N GLN A 78 18.66 18.09 -13.65
CA GLN A 78 17.36 17.46 -13.93
C GLN A 78 17.45 15.94 -14.09
N GLU A 79 18.52 15.45 -14.73
CA GLU A 79 18.74 14.01 -14.92
C GLU A 79 19.07 13.29 -13.60
N ASN A 80 19.92 13.87 -12.76
CA ASN A 80 20.22 13.27 -11.45
C ASN A 80 18.98 13.22 -10.56
N ASN A 81 18.15 14.27 -10.59
CA ASN A 81 16.89 14.30 -9.86
C ASN A 81 15.90 13.23 -10.33
N ARG A 82 15.80 13.05 -11.65
CA ARG A 82 14.99 11.98 -12.23
C ARG A 82 15.44 10.60 -11.74
N ILE A 83 16.74 10.32 -11.79
CA ILE A 83 17.31 9.05 -11.33
C ILE A 83 17.01 8.82 -9.83
N ILE A 84 17.16 9.84 -9.00
CA ILE A 84 16.87 9.74 -7.56
C ILE A 84 15.37 9.51 -7.34
N PHE A 85 14.49 10.20 -8.05
CA PHE A 85 13.04 10.00 -7.97
C PHE A 85 12.66 8.56 -8.34
N GLU A 86 13.09 8.06 -9.50
CA GLU A 86 12.77 6.71 -9.96
C GLU A 86 13.28 5.64 -9.00
N LYS A 87 14.52 5.81 -8.49
CA LYS A 87 15.12 4.92 -7.48
C LYS A 87 14.35 4.96 -6.16
N SER A 88 13.92 6.14 -5.72
CA SER A 88 13.17 6.30 -4.47
C SER A 88 11.78 5.68 -4.59
N LEU A 89 11.08 5.93 -5.70
CA LEU A 89 9.78 5.32 -5.99
C LEU A 89 9.87 3.79 -5.99
N SER A 90 10.91 3.23 -6.63
CA SER A 90 11.18 1.79 -6.62
C SER A 90 11.40 1.27 -5.19
N ALA A 91 12.21 1.96 -4.37
CA ALA A 91 12.44 1.56 -2.98
C ALA A 91 11.16 1.63 -2.12
N MET A 92 10.30 2.63 -2.34
CA MET A 92 9.02 2.75 -1.63
C MET A 92 8.06 1.63 -2.04
N ARG A 93 8.07 1.19 -3.30
CA ARG A 93 7.32 0.02 -3.76
C ARG A 93 7.78 -1.28 -3.10
N GLU A 94 9.10 -1.50 -2.96
CA GLU A 94 9.64 -2.66 -2.22
C GLU A 94 9.18 -2.65 -0.76
N LYS A 95 9.21 -1.48 -0.12
CA LYS A 95 8.72 -1.23 1.23
C LYS A 95 7.26 -1.65 1.43
N VAL A 96 6.39 -1.32 0.48
CA VAL A 96 4.98 -1.76 0.51
C VAL A 96 4.86 -3.28 0.53
N ILE A 97 5.64 -4.01 -0.29
CA ILE A 97 5.62 -5.48 -0.29
C ILE A 97 5.98 -6.01 1.10
N VAL A 98 7.08 -5.52 1.69
CA VAL A 98 7.54 -5.96 3.01
C VAL A 98 6.50 -5.67 4.09
N SER A 99 5.91 -4.47 4.09
CA SER A 99 4.86 -4.12 5.06
C SER A 99 3.65 -5.04 4.94
N CYS A 100 3.19 -5.34 3.71
CA CYS A 100 2.10 -6.28 3.47
C CYS A 100 2.42 -7.70 3.97
N GLU A 101 3.64 -8.20 3.73
CA GLU A 101 4.08 -9.50 4.25
C GLU A 101 4.01 -9.56 5.78
N PHE A 102 4.50 -8.51 6.45
CA PHE A 102 4.56 -8.47 7.91
C PHE A 102 3.18 -8.26 8.54
N TYR A 103 2.31 -7.44 7.95
CA TYR A 103 0.93 -7.33 8.39
C TYR A 103 0.17 -8.63 8.20
N LEU A 104 0.33 -9.30 7.06
CA LEU A 104 -0.24 -10.62 6.85
C LEU A 104 0.28 -11.60 7.91
N LYS A 105 1.57 -11.54 8.27
CA LYS A 105 2.15 -12.39 9.33
C LYS A 105 1.55 -12.09 10.70
N ALA A 106 1.36 -10.82 11.04
CA ALA A 106 0.66 -10.42 12.26
C ALA A 106 -0.78 -10.98 12.28
N LEU A 107 -1.48 -10.94 11.15
CA LEU A 107 -2.85 -11.46 11.01
C LEU A 107 -2.93 -12.99 11.01
N GLU A 108 -1.87 -13.71 10.62
CA GLU A 108 -1.79 -15.16 10.83
C GLU A 108 -1.80 -15.52 12.32
N ILE A 109 -1.13 -14.71 13.14
CA ILE A 109 -1.03 -14.92 14.58
C ILE A 109 -2.31 -14.45 15.28
N ASN A 110 -2.78 -13.26 14.93
CA ASN A 110 -4.01 -12.68 15.46
C ASN A 110 -4.86 -12.06 14.34
N PRO A 111 -5.87 -12.78 13.82
CA PRO A 111 -6.78 -12.29 12.80
C PRO A 111 -7.59 -11.05 13.21
N ASN A 112 -7.73 -10.80 14.52
CA ASN A 112 -8.44 -9.65 15.09
C ASN A 112 -7.49 -8.51 15.49
N HIS A 113 -6.23 -8.51 15.05
CA HIS A 113 -5.31 -7.40 15.29
C HIS A 113 -5.76 -6.16 14.49
N PHE A 114 -6.34 -5.18 15.18
CA PHE A 114 -6.97 -4.01 14.56
C PHE A 114 -6.02 -3.24 13.64
N LEU A 115 -4.85 -2.83 14.15
CA LEU A 115 -3.91 -2.02 13.38
C LEU A 115 -3.33 -2.75 12.17
N ALA A 116 -3.22 -4.08 12.23
CA ALA A 116 -2.68 -4.88 11.12
C ALA A 116 -3.73 -5.03 10.01
N ASN A 117 -5.01 -5.20 10.37
CA ASN A 117 -6.10 -5.13 9.40
C ASN A 117 -6.17 -3.74 8.77
N LEU A 118 -6.11 -2.68 9.57
CA LEU A 118 -6.19 -1.30 9.10
C LEU A 118 -5.07 -0.94 8.12
N GLN A 119 -3.82 -1.22 8.49
CA GLN A 119 -2.68 -0.85 7.65
C GLN A 119 -2.56 -1.75 6.41
N LEU A 120 -2.86 -3.04 6.51
CA LEU A 120 -2.91 -3.90 5.32
C LEU A 120 -4.00 -3.43 4.35
N ALA A 121 -5.16 -3.05 4.87
CA ALA A 121 -6.25 -2.52 4.04
C ALA A 121 -5.81 -1.25 3.30
N THR A 122 -5.17 -0.33 4.01
CA THR A 122 -4.64 0.92 3.43
C THR A 122 -3.57 0.63 2.39
N ALA A 123 -2.58 -0.20 2.70
CA ALA A 123 -1.50 -0.53 1.77
C ALA A 123 -2.02 -1.19 0.49
N LEU A 124 -3.02 -2.07 0.61
CA LEU A 124 -3.69 -2.67 -0.55
C LEU A 124 -4.49 -1.64 -1.35
N THR A 125 -5.19 -0.72 -0.69
CA THR A 125 -5.91 0.37 -1.38
C THR A 125 -4.97 1.32 -2.09
N ALA A 126 -3.83 1.69 -1.49
CA ALA A 126 -2.77 2.48 -2.13
C ALA A 126 -2.15 1.74 -3.32
N ALA A 127 -2.06 0.41 -3.25
CA ALA A 127 -1.68 -0.48 -4.35
C ALA A 127 -2.82 -0.78 -5.32
N LEU A 128 -3.95 -0.06 -5.25
CA LEU A 128 -5.12 -0.16 -6.11
C LEU A 128 -5.81 -1.56 -6.08
N GLN A 129 -5.55 -2.35 -5.05
CA GLN A 129 -6.13 -3.68 -4.83
C GLN A 129 -7.47 -3.57 -4.09
N VAL A 130 -8.45 -2.96 -4.74
CA VAL A 130 -9.75 -2.60 -4.14
C VAL A 130 -10.46 -3.81 -3.51
N ILE A 131 -10.59 -4.93 -4.23
CA ILE A 131 -11.31 -6.11 -3.72
C ILE A 131 -10.65 -6.69 -2.47
N SER A 132 -9.33 -6.85 -2.50
CA SER A 132 -8.57 -7.31 -1.32
C SER A 132 -8.63 -6.31 -0.17
N GLY A 133 -8.52 -5.01 -0.46
CA GLY A 133 -8.62 -3.94 0.53
C GLY A 133 -9.96 -3.96 1.28
N ILE A 134 -11.09 -4.18 0.57
CA ILE A 134 -12.43 -4.26 1.18
C ILE A 134 -12.50 -5.29 2.30
N LEU A 135 -11.88 -6.46 2.12
CA LEU A 135 -11.88 -7.52 3.14
C LEU A 135 -11.29 -7.02 4.47
N TYR A 136 -10.12 -6.40 4.39
CA TYR A 136 -9.39 -5.94 5.58
C TYR A 136 -9.98 -4.64 6.15
N TRP A 137 -10.51 -3.75 5.30
CA TRP A 137 -11.26 -2.57 5.76
C TRP A 137 -12.53 -2.96 6.50
N SER A 138 -13.29 -3.92 5.98
CA SER A 138 -14.48 -4.47 6.64
C SER A 138 -14.12 -5.03 8.02
N LYS A 139 -13.02 -5.78 8.10
CA LYS A 139 -12.54 -6.31 9.38
C LYS A 139 -12.08 -5.22 10.35
N ALA A 140 -11.37 -4.20 9.87
CA ALA A 140 -10.95 -3.06 10.69
C ALA A 140 -12.16 -2.28 11.23
N LEU A 141 -13.18 -2.03 10.40
CA LEU A 141 -14.43 -1.37 10.80
C LEU A 141 -15.20 -2.16 11.87
N GLN A 142 -15.23 -3.49 11.77
CA GLN A 142 -15.83 -4.36 12.80
C GLN A 142 -15.11 -4.26 14.14
N LEU A 143 -13.78 -4.13 14.12
CA LEU A 143 -12.95 -4.10 15.33
C LEU A 143 -12.95 -2.71 15.98
N ASN A 144 -12.90 -1.64 15.18
CA ASN A 144 -13.00 -0.27 15.64
C ASN A 144 -13.50 0.63 14.49
N GLN A 145 -14.80 0.88 14.50
CA GLN A 145 -15.48 1.67 13.47
C GLN A 145 -14.95 3.10 13.37
N GLU A 146 -14.79 3.81 14.50
CA GLU A 146 -14.41 5.22 14.50
C GLU A 146 -13.01 5.43 13.90
N ALA A 147 -12.03 4.62 14.31
CA ALA A 147 -10.66 4.73 13.81
C ALA A 147 -10.56 4.31 12.34
N ALA A 148 -11.22 3.21 11.94
CA ALA A 148 -11.20 2.77 10.55
C ALA A 148 -11.95 3.73 9.61
N SER A 149 -13.09 4.29 10.02
CA SER A 149 -13.80 5.30 9.24
C SER A 149 -12.96 6.57 9.05
N ARG A 150 -12.23 7.02 10.07
CA ARG A 150 -11.29 8.14 9.93
C ARG A 150 -10.19 7.85 8.91
N GLY A 151 -9.62 6.64 8.93
CA GLY A 151 -8.65 6.19 7.93
C GLY A 151 -9.21 6.23 6.51
N LEU A 152 -10.41 5.67 6.30
CA LEU A 152 -11.10 5.71 5.00
C LEU A 152 -11.37 7.15 4.52
N THR A 153 -11.83 8.03 5.42
CA THR A 153 -12.05 9.44 5.08
C THR A 153 -10.75 10.11 4.67
N ALA A 154 -9.67 9.94 5.42
CA ALA A 154 -8.36 10.48 5.07
C ALA A 154 -7.88 9.97 3.70
N ASP A 155 -7.94 8.66 3.47
CA ASP A 155 -7.51 8.03 2.21
C ASP A 155 -8.39 8.44 1.02
N SER A 156 -9.67 8.74 1.23
CA SER A 156 -10.57 9.22 0.17
C SER A 156 -10.26 10.65 -0.28
N MET A 157 -9.54 11.40 0.56
CA MET A 157 -9.01 12.73 0.24
C MET A 157 -7.63 12.66 -0.41
N ALA A 158 -7.02 11.48 -0.50
CA ALA A 158 -5.74 11.29 -1.16
C ALA A 158 -5.80 11.69 -2.63
N SER A 159 -4.65 12.14 -3.15
CA SER A 159 -4.52 12.53 -4.55
C SER A 159 -4.44 11.29 -5.47
N PHE A 160 -4.57 11.55 -6.78
CA PHE A 160 -4.37 10.55 -7.84
C PHE A 160 -5.23 9.29 -7.67
N HIS A 161 -4.66 8.13 -8.00
CA HIS A 161 -5.37 6.85 -8.05
C HIS A 161 -5.72 6.30 -6.67
N ARG A 162 -5.00 6.65 -5.60
CA ARG A 162 -5.32 6.20 -4.24
C ARG A 162 -6.68 6.72 -3.78
N GLY A 163 -6.96 8.00 -3.99
CA GLY A 163 -8.26 8.59 -3.64
C GLY A 163 -9.41 7.89 -4.37
N VAL A 164 -9.22 7.63 -5.68
CA VAL A 164 -10.16 6.87 -6.51
C VAL A 164 -10.37 5.45 -5.96
N ALA A 165 -9.29 4.71 -5.69
CA ALA A 165 -9.38 3.36 -5.15
C ALA A 165 -10.10 3.32 -3.79
N THR A 166 -9.87 4.31 -2.93
CA THR A 166 -10.53 4.42 -1.63
C THR A 166 -12.02 4.70 -1.78
N GLN A 167 -12.41 5.58 -2.70
CA GLN A 167 -13.84 5.81 -2.99
C GLN A 167 -14.53 4.53 -3.47
N LEU A 168 -13.85 3.70 -4.28
CA LEU A 168 -14.38 2.40 -4.70
C LEU A 168 -14.55 1.45 -3.50
N VAL A 169 -13.60 1.43 -2.56
CA VAL A 169 -13.71 0.67 -1.31
C VAL A 169 -14.92 1.14 -0.49
N ILE A 170 -15.08 2.45 -0.28
CA ILE A 170 -16.21 3.02 0.49
C ILE A 170 -17.55 2.59 -0.12
N LEU A 171 -17.71 2.77 -1.43
CA LEU A 171 -18.95 2.40 -2.14
C LEU A 171 -19.27 0.90 -2.03
N ALA A 172 -18.23 0.06 -2.05
CA ALA A 172 -18.38 -1.38 -1.89
C ALA A 172 -18.80 -1.76 -0.46
N LEU A 173 -18.22 -1.13 0.56
CA LEU A 173 -18.52 -1.36 1.97
C LEU A 173 -19.93 -0.89 2.36
N GLU A 174 -20.44 0.17 1.73
CA GLU A 174 -21.83 0.62 1.87
C GLU A 174 -22.86 -0.36 1.25
N GLY A 175 -22.40 -1.48 0.67
CA GLY A 175 -23.26 -2.44 -0.04
C GLY A 175 -23.82 -1.89 -1.35
N ASN A 176 -23.28 -0.76 -1.84
CA ASN A 176 -23.81 -0.08 -3.01
C ASN A 176 -23.13 -0.57 -4.29
N GLN A 177 -23.37 -1.85 -4.63
CA GLN A 177 -22.77 -2.46 -5.82
C GLN A 177 -23.08 -1.68 -7.11
N ALA A 178 -24.28 -1.09 -7.23
CA ALA A 178 -24.64 -0.27 -8.37
C ALA A 178 -23.75 0.97 -8.49
N LYS A 179 -23.55 1.74 -7.40
CA LYS A 179 -22.64 2.89 -7.39
C LYS A 179 -21.19 2.48 -7.60
N MET A 180 -20.75 1.36 -7.02
CA MET A 180 -19.41 0.81 -7.24
C MET A 180 -19.18 0.51 -8.72
N LEU A 181 -20.10 -0.21 -9.38
CA LEU A 181 -20.02 -0.51 -10.81
C LEU A 181 -20.07 0.76 -11.67
N THR A 182 -20.88 1.76 -11.29
CA THR A 182 -20.88 3.07 -11.96
C THR A 182 -19.54 3.79 -11.79
N ALA A 183 -18.95 3.75 -10.60
CA ALA A 183 -17.64 4.36 -10.34
C ALA A 183 -16.53 3.64 -11.11
N ILE A 184 -16.54 2.30 -11.15
CA ILE A 184 -15.64 1.51 -12.01
C ILE A 184 -15.78 1.93 -13.47
N LYS A 185 -17.02 2.04 -13.99
CA LYS A 185 -17.26 2.52 -15.37
C LYS A 185 -16.70 3.91 -15.65
N LYS A 186 -16.70 4.81 -14.65
CA LYS A 186 -16.08 6.14 -14.78
C LYS A 186 -14.56 6.08 -14.83
N VAL A 187 -13.97 5.08 -14.19
CA VAL A 187 -12.52 4.82 -14.19
C VAL A 187 -12.12 3.92 -15.37
N ASP A 188 -13.05 3.22 -16.02
CA ASP A 188 -12.81 2.28 -17.13
C ASP A 188 -12.12 2.92 -18.34
N SER A 189 -12.37 4.22 -18.57
CA SER A 189 -11.66 5.00 -19.59
C SER A 189 -10.26 5.48 -19.15
N ASN A 190 -9.91 5.32 -17.87
CA ASN A 190 -8.61 5.70 -17.31
C ASN A 190 -7.62 4.53 -17.42
N LEU A 191 -7.05 4.38 -18.62
CA LEU A 191 -6.06 3.34 -18.93
C LEU A 191 -4.86 3.36 -17.96
N GLU A 192 -4.47 4.53 -17.48
CA GLU A 192 -3.35 4.69 -16.55
C GLU A 192 -3.64 4.06 -15.19
N PHE A 193 -4.86 4.22 -14.66
CA PHE A 193 -5.28 3.58 -13.41
C PHE A 193 -5.14 2.05 -13.49
N PHE A 194 -5.63 1.44 -14.58
CA PHE A 194 -5.55 -0.01 -14.76
C PHE A 194 -4.12 -0.49 -14.97
N GLU A 195 -3.30 0.28 -15.67
CA GLU A 195 -1.89 -0.06 -15.85
C GLU A 195 -1.12 0.00 -14.53
N GLN A 196 -1.34 1.04 -13.70
CA GLN A 196 -0.74 1.11 -12.37
C GLN A 196 -1.26 -0.01 -11.45
N MET A 197 -2.55 -0.35 -11.54
CA MET A 197 -3.14 -1.46 -10.79
C MET A 197 -2.51 -2.80 -11.22
N ARG A 198 -2.23 -3.00 -12.50
CA ARG A 198 -1.54 -4.18 -13.03
C ARG A 198 -0.11 -4.25 -12.51
N ILE A 199 0.65 -3.14 -12.59
CA ILE A 199 2.01 -3.05 -12.05
C ILE A 199 2.02 -3.38 -10.55
N ALA A 200 1.10 -2.82 -9.78
CA ALA A 200 0.96 -3.10 -8.34
C ALA A 200 0.62 -4.57 -8.08
N THR A 201 -0.26 -5.14 -8.90
CA THR A 201 -0.65 -6.56 -8.81
C THR A 201 0.55 -7.47 -9.06
N ASP A 202 1.32 -7.22 -10.11
CA ASP A 202 2.51 -8.00 -10.47
C ASP A 202 3.57 -7.90 -9.37
N LEU A 203 3.76 -6.69 -8.82
CA LEU A 203 4.66 -6.44 -7.72
C LEU A 203 4.26 -7.22 -6.45
N LEU A 204 3.00 -7.16 -6.03
CA LEU A 204 2.52 -7.88 -4.85
C LEU A 204 2.57 -9.40 -5.05
N LYS A 205 2.23 -9.89 -6.25
CA LYS A 205 2.29 -11.33 -6.59
C LYS A 205 3.71 -11.86 -6.73
N SER A 206 4.71 -11.00 -6.87
CA SER A 206 6.11 -11.41 -6.87
C SER A 206 6.51 -12.03 -5.53
N SER A 207 5.89 -11.62 -4.43
CA SER A 207 6.02 -12.29 -3.12
C SER A 207 5.23 -13.60 -3.09
N PRO A 208 5.91 -14.76 -2.89
CA PRO A 208 5.22 -16.03 -2.66
C PRO A 208 4.34 -16.00 -1.42
N TYR A 209 4.75 -15.25 -0.40
CA TYR A 209 4.02 -15.11 0.87
C TYR A 209 2.70 -14.38 0.69
N ILE A 210 2.70 -13.24 -0.02
CA ILE A 210 1.46 -12.48 -0.31
C ILE A 210 0.55 -13.30 -1.24
N LYS A 211 1.12 -13.86 -2.31
CA LYS A 211 0.38 -14.64 -3.32
C LYS A 211 -0.37 -15.82 -2.73
N SER A 212 0.15 -16.47 -1.68
CA SER A 212 -0.54 -17.60 -1.05
C SER A 212 -1.65 -17.20 -0.07
N ARG A 213 -1.78 -15.91 0.27
CA ARG A 213 -2.71 -15.41 1.31
C ARG A 213 -3.78 -14.48 0.77
N ILE A 214 -3.46 -13.73 -0.28
CA ILE A 214 -4.40 -12.85 -0.97
C ILE A 214 -4.83 -13.52 -2.26
N LYS A 215 -6.14 -13.78 -2.39
CA LYS A 215 -6.69 -14.53 -3.54
C LYS A 215 -7.19 -13.64 -4.67
N ASP A 216 -7.76 -12.49 -4.34
CA ASP A 216 -8.48 -11.63 -5.29
C ASP A 216 -7.80 -10.27 -5.46
N PHE A 217 -6.92 -10.16 -6.46
CA PHE A 217 -6.25 -8.91 -6.81
C PHE A 217 -7.07 -8.09 -7.83
N GLY A 218 -6.96 -6.77 -7.77
CA GLY A 218 -7.55 -5.80 -8.70
C GLY A 218 -9.05 -5.54 -8.53
N LEU A 219 -9.67 -5.16 -9.65
CA LEU A 219 -11.11 -5.01 -9.85
C LEU A 219 -11.57 -6.15 -10.79
N LYS A 220 -12.66 -6.84 -10.46
CA LYS A 220 -13.25 -7.91 -11.30
C LYS A 220 -14.22 -7.33 -12.31
#